data_AF-A0A4Q4Q1R1-F1
#
_entry.id   AF-A0A4Q4Q1R1-F1
#
_cell.length_a   1.000
_cell.length_b   1.000
_cell.length_c   1.000
_cell.angle_alpha   90.00
_cell.angle_beta   90.00
_cell.angle_gamma   90.00
#
_symmetry.space_group_name_H-M   'P 1'
#
loop_
_entity.id
_entity.type
_entity.pdbx_description
1 polymer ?
#
loop_
_entity_poly.entity_id
_entity_poly.type
_entity_poly.pdbx_seq_one_letter_code
_entity_poly.pdbx_strand_id
1 'polypeptide(L)'
;MKLISATLAFLLGAAPTLAVVGGRCSNNWGDDCICLDYNVCRNRWGGNPYTGTPGNWPCPSDPTNIMACVVRDCPGHGSGTQCLWREGCRSVNSDPVCPGGRDFVCCNHNYLEG
;
A
#
# COMPACT_ATOMS: atom_id res chain seq x y z
N MET A 1 -1.00 -43.74 43.34
CA MET A 1 -0.51 -43.47 41.97
C MET A 1 -1.24 -42.21 41.47
N LYS A 2 -0.52 -41.11 41.23
CA LYS A 2 -1.08 -39.81 40.83
C LYS A 2 -1.00 -39.69 39.31
N LEU A 3 -2.14 -39.67 38.63
CA LEU A 3 -2.22 -39.37 37.19
C LEU A 3 -2.31 -37.85 37.05
N ILE A 4 -1.26 -37.25 36.49
CA ILE A 4 -1.21 -35.82 36.20
C ILE A 4 -1.66 -35.66 34.75
N SER A 5 -2.90 -35.19 34.57
CA SER A 5 -3.47 -34.89 33.26
C SER A 5 -2.95 -33.53 32.81
N ALA A 6 -2.19 -33.48 31.72
CA ALA A 6 -1.70 -32.24 31.13
C ALA A 6 -2.45 -31.96 29.82
N THR A 7 -3.44 -31.07 29.87
CA THR A 7 -4.13 -30.54 28.71
C THR A 7 -3.29 -29.41 28.10
N LEU A 8 -2.67 -29.65 26.95
CA LEU A 8 -1.99 -28.63 26.15
C LEU A 8 -3.04 -27.84 25.35
N ALA A 9 -3.31 -26.59 25.75
CA ALA A 9 -4.10 -25.66 24.95
C ALA A 9 -3.19 -24.98 23.90
N PHE A 10 -3.37 -25.34 22.63
CA PHE A 10 -2.72 -24.69 21.49
C PHE A 10 -3.47 -23.37 21.18
N LEU A 11 -2.95 -22.25 21.68
CA LEU A 11 -3.36 -20.91 21.25
C LEU A 11 -2.68 -20.59 19.92
N LEU A 12 -3.35 -20.86 18.80
CA LEU A 12 -2.97 -20.31 17.49
C LEU A 12 -3.35 -18.83 17.44
N GLY A 13 -2.42 -17.96 17.86
CA GLY A 13 -2.51 -16.53 17.59
C GLY A 13 -2.28 -16.28 16.11
N ALA A 14 -3.31 -15.81 15.40
CA ALA A 14 -3.13 -15.23 14.07
C ALA A 14 -2.23 -14.00 14.21
N ALA A 15 -1.06 -14.02 13.57
CA ALA A 15 -0.19 -12.86 13.52
C ALA A 15 -0.93 -11.73 12.76
N PRO A 16 -1.06 -10.52 13.33
CA PRO A 16 -1.57 -9.39 12.57
C PRO A 16 -0.52 -9.09 11.51
N THR A 17 -0.87 -9.26 10.23
CA THR A 17 -0.09 -8.74 9.11
C THR A 17 -0.22 -7.22 9.18
N LEU A 18 0.72 -6.58 9.88
CA LEU A 18 0.83 -5.13 9.94
C LEU A 18 1.12 -4.64 8.52
N ALA A 19 0.17 -3.97 7.87
CA ALA A 19 0.55 -3.04 6.82
C ALA A 19 1.52 -2.05 7.46
N VAL A 20 2.73 -2.01 6.93
CA VAL A 20 3.73 -1.05 7.36
C VAL A 20 3.44 0.22 6.57
N VAL A 21 3.30 1.37 7.22
CA VAL A 21 3.26 2.67 6.51
C VAL A 21 4.37 2.72 5.46
N GLY A 22 4.03 3.00 4.21
CA GLY A 22 4.91 2.89 3.05
C GLY A 22 4.91 1.51 2.35
N GLY A 23 4.07 0.59 2.80
CA GLY A 23 3.91 -0.76 2.25
C GLY A 23 2.80 -0.87 1.21
N ARG A 24 2.74 -2.02 0.54
CA ARG A 24 1.69 -2.32 -0.45
C ARG A 24 0.32 -2.36 0.16
N CYS A 25 -0.66 -1.96 -0.65
CA CYS A 25 -2.04 -2.31 -0.38
C CYS A 25 -2.26 -3.83 -0.56
N SER A 26 -3.20 -4.36 0.23
CA SER A 26 -3.62 -5.76 0.21
C SER A 26 -4.90 -5.94 -0.62
N ASN A 27 -5.50 -7.14 -0.61
CA ASN A 27 -6.84 -7.40 -1.17
C ASN A 27 -6.99 -7.04 -2.67
N ASN A 28 -5.95 -7.26 -3.49
CA ASN A 28 -5.95 -7.02 -4.93
C ASN A 28 -6.19 -5.55 -5.36
N TRP A 29 -5.79 -4.57 -4.54
CA TRP A 29 -5.91 -3.14 -4.87
C TRP A 29 -4.95 -2.64 -5.96
N GLY A 30 -4.10 -3.48 -6.53
CA GLY A 30 -3.23 -3.15 -7.66
C GLY A 30 -1.84 -2.62 -7.26
N ASP A 31 -1.00 -2.42 -8.27
CA ASP A 31 0.39 -1.95 -8.14
C ASP A 31 0.52 -0.42 -8.01
N ASP A 32 -0.57 0.33 -8.10
CA ASP A 32 -0.61 1.80 -7.97
C ASP A 32 -0.92 2.28 -6.55
N CYS A 33 -0.93 1.36 -5.60
CA CYS A 33 -1.43 1.60 -4.26
C CYS A 33 -0.36 1.38 -3.17
N ILE A 34 -0.19 2.40 -2.32
CA ILE A 34 0.70 2.39 -1.14
C ILE A 34 -0.04 2.86 0.11
N CYS A 35 0.24 2.27 1.27
CA CYS A 35 -0.39 2.64 2.53
C CYS A 35 0.29 3.86 3.16
N LEU A 36 -0.43 4.98 3.28
CA LEU A 36 0.08 6.23 3.86
C LEU A 36 -0.97 6.90 4.75
N ASP A 37 -0.52 7.77 5.65
CA ASP A 37 -1.40 8.70 6.34
C ASP A 37 -2.18 9.58 5.34
N TYR A 38 -3.47 9.80 5.61
CA TYR A 38 -4.36 10.61 4.77
C TYR A 38 -3.76 11.97 4.39
N ASN A 39 -3.21 12.71 5.37
CA ASN A 39 -2.66 14.03 5.14
C ASN A 39 -1.35 13.96 4.36
N VAL A 40 -0.55 12.92 4.59
CA VAL A 40 0.67 12.70 3.82
C VAL A 40 0.31 12.40 2.36
N CYS A 41 -0.62 11.50 2.12
CA CYS A 41 -1.08 11.18 0.77
C CYS A 41 -1.55 12.43 0.02
N ARG A 42 -2.52 13.15 0.60
CA ARG A 42 -3.18 14.27 -0.06
C ARG A 42 -2.30 15.52 -0.16
N ASN A 43 -1.64 15.91 0.93
CA ASN A 43 -0.99 17.22 1.00
C ASN A 43 0.48 17.18 0.58
N ARG A 44 1.19 16.08 0.85
CA ARG A 44 2.62 15.97 0.50
C ARG A 44 2.83 15.42 -0.92
N TRP A 45 2.03 14.43 -1.31
CA TRP A 45 2.22 13.70 -2.57
C TRP A 45 1.17 14.03 -3.62
N GLY A 46 0.13 14.81 -3.30
CA GLY A 46 -0.96 15.11 -4.22
C GLY A 46 -1.78 13.88 -4.62
N GLY A 47 -1.69 12.80 -3.85
CA GLY A 47 -2.36 11.53 -4.13
C GLY A 47 -3.82 11.52 -3.67
N ASN A 48 -4.53 10.49 -4.13
CA ASN A 48 -5.91 10.21 -3.74
C ASN A 48 -5.94 9.15 -2.63
N PRO A 49 -6.44 9.48 -1.43
CA PRO A 49 -6.63 8.52 -0.36
C PRO A 49 -7.93 7.71 -0.55
N TYR A 50 -7.87 6.41 -0.31
CA TYR A 50 -8.99 5.47 -0.36
C TYR A 50 -9.07 4.67 0.94
N THR A 51 -10.20 4.77 1.63
CA THR A 51 -10.43 4.00 2.87
C THR A 51 -10.61 2.52 2.58
N GLY A 52 -11.29 2.16 1.49
CA GLY A 52 -11.85 0.81 1.29
C GLY A 52 -13.23 0.62 1.94
N THR A 53 -13.66 -0.63 2.05
CA THR A 53 -14.95 -1.01 2.66
C THR A 53 -14.75 -2.15 3.66
N PRO A 54 -15.69 -2.36 4.61
CA PRO A 54 -15.64 -3.52 5.51
C PRO A 54 -15.46 -4.83 4.74
N GLY A 55 -14.41 -5.59 5.09
CA GLY A 55 -14.05 -6.84 4.39
C GLY A 55 -13.15 -6.66 3.16
N ASN A 56 -12.91 -5.42 2.71
CA ASN A 56 -11.97 -5.05 1.65
C ASN A 56 -11.19 -3.78 2.03
N TRP A 57 -10.42 -3.88 3.11
CA TRP A 57 -9.56 -2.79 3.56
C TRP A 57 -8.23 -2.85 2.80
N PRO A 58 -7.83 -1.80 2.06
CA PRO A 58 -6.58 -1.80 1.32
C PRO A 58 -5.37 -1.85 2.24
N CYS A 59 -5.40 -1.12 3.35
CA CYS A 59 -4.31 -1.04 4.33
C CYS A 59 -4.71 -1.78 5.59
N PRO A 60 -4.41 -3.09 5.70
CA PRO A 60 -4.81 -3.91 6.82
C PRO A 60 -3.96 -3.57 8.05
N SER A 61 -4.63 -3.36 9.19
CA SER A 61 -4.02 -3.25 10.53
C SER A 61 -3.39 -1.91 10.93
N ASP A 62 -3.50 -0.84 10.13
CA ASP A 62 -2.98 0.48 10.54
C ASP A 62 -4.00 1.30 11.39
N PRO A 63 -3.54 2.32 12.16
CA PRO A 63 -4.43 3.23 12.88
C PRO A 63 -5.36 3.98 11.91
N THR A 64 -6.47 4.51 12.45
CA THR A 64 -7.66 5.04 11.75
C THR A 64 -7.42 6.03 10.59
N ASN A 65 -6.20 6.55 10.43
CA ASN A 65 -5.83 7.55 9.43
C ASN A 65 -4.88 7.07 8.32
N ILE A 66 -4.44 5.81 8.33
CA ILE A 66 -3.67 5.25 7.21
C ILE A 66 -4.63 4.65 6.19
N MET A 67 -4.41 5.00 4.93
CA MET A 67 -5.31 4.70 3.82
C MET A 67 -4.50 4.28 2.60
N ALA A 68 -5.15 3.63 1.64
CA ALA A 68 -4.58 3.47 0.32
C ALA A 68 -4.32 4.84 -0.30
N CYS A 69 -3.13 5.06 -0.84
CA CYS A 69 -2.78 6.26 -1.57
C CYS A 69 -2.42 5.92 -3.01
N VAL A 70 -3.09 6.58 -3.96
CA VAL A 70 -2.78 6.47 -5.39
C VAL A 70 -2.29 7.83 -5.88
N VAL A 71 -1.06 7.88 -6.39
CA VAL A 71 -0.46 9.10 -6.95
C VAL A 71 -0.46 8.97 -8.47
N ARG A 72 -1.52 9.51 -9.08
CA ARG A 72 -1.80 9.34 -10.52
C ARG A 72 -0.78 10.00 -11.42
N ASP A 73 -0.32 11.18 -11.05
CA ASP A 73 0.71 11.94 -11.76
C ASP A 73 1.92 12.04 -10.86
N CYS A 74 3.10 11.61 -11.33
CA CYS A 74 4.29 11.78 -10.51
C CYS A 74 4.56 13.28 -10.29
N PRO A 75 4.86 13.71 -9.05
CA PRO A 75 5.15 15.11 -8.75
C PRO A 75 6.22 15.70 -9.68
N GLY A 76 5.84 16.67 -10.51
CA GLY A 76 6.76 17.37 -11.42
C GLY A 76 7.02 16.69 -12.77
N HIS A 77 6.40 15.55 -13.11
CA HIS A 77 6.67 14.83 -14.37
C HIS A 77 5.50 14.76 -15.36
N GLY A 78 4.34 15.34 -15.01
CA GLY A 78 3.17 15.44 -15.90
C GLY A 78 2.31 14.18 -15.95
N SER A 79 1.21 14.27 -16.71
CA SER A 79 0.10 13.31 -16.69
C SER A 79 0.35 11.96 -17.39
N GLY A 80 1.48 11.82 -18.09
CA GLY A 80 1.91 10.55 -18.70
C GLY A 80 2.70 9.65 -17.75
N THR A 81 2.67 9.95 -16.46
CA THR A 81 3.46 9.26 -15.43
C THR A 81 2.58 8.88 -14.26
N GLN A 82 2.90 7.82 -13.53
CA GLN A 82 2.19 7.39 -12.33
C GLN A 82 3.18 6.77 -11.33
N CYS A 83 2.95 6.97 -10.03
CA CYS A 83 3.68 6.20 -9.03
C CYS A 83 3.13 4.79 -8.96
N LEU A 84 4.00 3.81 -9.21
CA LEU A 84 3.68 2.39 -9.26
C LEU A 84 4.76 1.63 -8.50
N TRP A 85 4.39 0.47 -7.99
CA TRP A 85 5.37 -0.51 -7.58
C TRP A 85 6.19 -0.97 -8.79
N ARG A 86 7.50 -1.08 -8.60
CA ARG A 86 8.50 -1.25 -9.67
C ARG A 86 8.19 -2.40 -10.61
N GLU A 87 7.61 -3.51 -10.13
CA GLU A 87 7.22 -4.64 -10.98
C GLU A 87 5.98 -4.39 -11.84
N GLY A 88 5.09 -3.46 -11.44
CA GLY A 88 3.94 -3.03 -12.22
C GLY A 88 4.32 -2.02 -13.31
N CYS A 89 5.56 -1.55 -13.30
CA CYS A 89 6.04 -0.55 -14.24
C CYS A 89 6.49 -1.15 -15.57
N ARG A 90 5.95 -0.62 -16.67
CA ARG A 90 6.47 -0.89 -18.02
C ARG A 90 7.82 -0.22 -18.27
N SER A 91 7.98 1.00 -17.78
CA SER A 91 9.20 1.79 -17.89
C SER A 91 9.34 2.67 -16.65
N VAL A 92 10.45 2.53 -15.96
CA VAL A 92 10.75 3.30 -14.74
C VAL A 92 11.32 4.65 -15.14
N ASN A 93 10.76 5.72 -14.56
CA ASN A 93 11.43 6.99 -14.43
C ASN A 93 12.23 6.95 -13.12
N SER A 94 13.55 7.12 -13.22
CA SER A 94 14.47 6.84 -12.10
C SER A 94 14.42 7.88 -10.98
N ASP A 95 13.66 8.97 -11.17
CA ASP A 95 13.55 10.05 -10.21
C ASP A 95 12.77 9.63 -8.96
N PRO A 96 13.32 9.80 -7.74
CA PRO A 96 12.70 9.35 -6.49
C PRO A 96 11.63 10.33 -6.01
N VAL A 97 10.61 10.53 -6.81
CA VAL A 97 9.51 11.50 -6.56
C VAL A 97 8.25 10.86 -5.97
N CYS A 98 8.32 9.57 -5.63
CA CYS A 98 7.20 8.78 -5.12
C CYS A 98 7.43 8.35 -3.65
N PRO A 99 6.36 8.13 -2.87
CA PRO A 99 6.43 7.96 -1.42
C PRO A 99 7.09 6.68 -0.90
N GLY A 100 7.22 5.62 -1.70
CA GLY A 100 7.76 4.32 -1.25
C GLY A 100 9.21 4.07 -1.61
N GLY A 101 10.00 5.15 -1.78
CA GLY A 101 11.44 5.06 -1.93
C GLY A 101 11.88 4.35 -3.22
N ARG A 102 12.57 3.21 -3.08
CA ARG A 102 13.20 2.51 -4.22
C ARG A 102 12.25 1.61 -5.00
N ASP A 103 11.16 1.20 -4.37
CA ASP A 103 10.28 0.14 -4.89
C ASP A 103 8.92 0.68 -5.35
N PHE A 104 8.45 1.79 -4.77
CA PHE A 104 7.31 2.55 -5.31
C PHE A 104 7.83 3.79 -6.01
N VAL A 105 7.93 3.71 -7.34
CA VAL A 105 8.71 4.62 -8.17
C VAL A 105 7.85 5.30 -9.22
N CYS A 106 8.34 6.39 -9.79
CA CYS A 106 7.66 7.03 -10.89
C CYS A 106 7.80 6.19 -12.16
N CYS A 107 6.72 5.96 -12.88
CA CYS A 107 6.70 5.14 -14.07
C CYS A 107 5.97 5.84 -15.20
N ASN A 108 6.47 5.66 -16.43
CA ASN A 108 5.79 6.18 -17.61
C ASN A 108 4.53 5.33 -17.82
N HIS A 109 3.38 5.90 -17.51
CA HIS A 109 2.09 5.27 -17.63
C HIS A 109 1.39 5.87 -18.86
N ASN A 110 1.36 5.11 -19.96
CA ASN A 110 0.44 5.40 -21.04
C ASN A 110 -0.94 4.97 -20.54
N TYR A 111 -1.81 5.92 -20.22
CA TYR A 111 -3.25 5.65 -20.21
C TYR A 111 -3.57 5.13 -21.59
N LEU A 112 -3.70 3.80 -21.75
CA LEU A 112 -4.49 3.29 -22.85
C LEU A 112 -5.91 3.71 -22.48
N GLU A 113 -6.30 4.90 -22.94
CA GLU A 113 -7.68 5.32 -22.99
C GLU A 113 -8.44 4.21 -23.74
N GLY A 114 -9.13 3.37 -22.98
CA GLY A 114 -10.11 2.42 -23.48
C GLY A 114 -11.48 3.01 -23.31
#